data_AF-A0A8T4K9S2-F1
#
_entry.id   AF-A0A8T4K9S2-F1
#
_cell.length_a   1.000
_cell.length_b   1.000
_cell.length_c   1.000
_cell.angle_alpha   90.00
_cell.angle_beta   90.00
_cell.angle_gamma   90.00
#
_symmetry.space_group_name_H-M   'P 1'
#
loop_
_entity.id
_entity.type
_entity.pdbx_description
1 polymer ?
#
loop_
_entity_poly.entity_id
_entity_poly.type
_entity_poly.pdbx_seq_one_letter_code
_entity_poly.pdbx_strand_id
1 'polypeptide(L)'
;MECELCGRSNAGAKAEVEGTLLNVCESCARLGRRIDPIGFGVSEKRPKNVSVSSMNPEFASVIINARKKSGLSLEGLGKRISEKASVLERVEKGMRPTDSLARKLEKALKIKLLGYEED
;
A
#
# COMPACT_ATOMS: atom_id res chain seq x y z
N MET A 1 16.50 -15.15 -18.52
CA MET A 1 16.93 -13.92 -19.22
C MET A 1 18.29 -13.55 -18.63
N GLU A 2 19.31 -13.39 -19.48
CA GLU A 2 20.69 -13.20 -19.05
C GLU A 2 21.00 -11.72 -18.81
N CYS A 3 21.86 -11.45 -17.84
CA CYS A 3 22.32 -10.12 -17.48
C CYS A 3 23.39 -9.67 -18.48
N GLU A 4 23.17 -8.55 -19.15
CA GLU A 4 24.06 -8.02 -20.19
C GLU A 4 25.39 -7.47 -19.65
N LEU A 5 25.54 -7.33 -18.31
CA LEU A 5 26.78 -6.88 -17.67
C LEU A 5 27.62 -8.00 -17.06
N CYS A 6 27.00 -9.10 -16.63
CA CYS A 6 27.73 -10.16 -15.91
C CYS A 6 27.45 -11.58 -16.41
N GLY A 7 26.62 -11.74 -17.45
CA GLY A 7 26.30 -13.03 -18.08
C GLY A 7 25.48 -13.99 -17.23
N ARG A 8 25.06 -13.61 -16.02
CA ARG A 8 24.22 -14.49 -15.17
C ARG A 8 22.79 -14.50 -15.66
N SER A 9 22.14 -15.66 -15.58
CA SER A 9 20.73 -15.85 -15.96
C SER A 9 19.72 -15.33 -14.93
N ASN A 10 19.95 -14.13 -14.37
CA ASN A 10 19.13 -13.49 -13.34
C ASN A 10 18.82 -12.02 -13.65
N ALA A 11 18.72 -11.65 -14.93
CA ALA A 11 18.30 -10.31 -15.31
C ALA A 11 16.85 -10.05 -14.92
N GLY A 12 16.61 -8.92 -14.25
CA GLY A 12 15.29 -8.56 -13.70
C GLY A 12 15.08 -7.05 -13.51
N ALA A 13 16.03 -6.22 -13.94
CA ALA A 13 15.95 -4.78 -13.86
C ALA A 13 16.51 -4.14 -15.14
N LYS A 14 15.98 -2.98 -15.53
CA LYS A 14 16.57 -2.16 -16.59
C LYS A 14 17.43 -1.07 -15.98
N ALA A 15 18.64 -0.89 -16.51
CA ALA A 15 19.54 0.17 -16.09
C ALA A 15 20.13 0.87 -17.32
N GLU A 16 20.28 2.19 -17.23
CA GLU A 16 21.03 2.99 -18.18
C GLU A 16 22.49 3.04 -17.75
N VAL A 17 23.37 2.48 -18.57
CA VAL A 17 24.83 2.51 -18.38
C VAL A 17 25.42 3.20 -19.60
N GLU A 18 26.13 4.31 -19.38
CA GLU A 18 26.78 5.08 -20.45
C GLU A 18 25.84 5.46 -21.63
N GLY A 19 24.57 5.75 -21.31
CA GLY A 19 23.56 6.14 -22.30
C GLY A 19 22.90 4.97 -23.04
N THR A 20 23.24 3.73 -22.71
CA THR A 20 22.61 2.52 -23.27
C THR A 20 21.73 1.84 -22.23
N LEU A 21 20.51 1.46 -22.63
CA LEU A 21 19.59 0.73 -21.77
C LEU A 21 19.90 -0.77 -21.83
N LEU A 22 20.29 -1.33 -20.69
CA LEU A 22 20.63 -2.74 -20.54
C LEU A 22 19.67 -3.44 -19.59
N ASN A 23 19.45 -4.72 -19.84
CA ASN A 23 18.76 -5.65 -18.96
C ASN A 23 19.77 -6.38 -18.07
N VAL A 24 19.67 -6.13 -16.78
CA VAL A 24 20.68 -6.50 -15.81
C VAL A 24 20.07 -7.09 -14.56
N CYS A 25 20.87 -7.81 -13.79
CA CYS A 25 20.45 -8.29 -12.47
C CYS A 25 20.44 -7.15 -11.45
N GLU A 26 19.79 -7.37 -10.30
CA GLU A 26 19.64 -6.35 -9.26
C GLU A 26 20.98 -5.78 -8.76
N SER A 27 22.03 -6.61 -8.72
CA SER A 27 23.38 -6.20 -8.33
C SER A 27 24.02 -5.27 -9.37
N CYS A 28 23.86 -5.61 -10.66
CA CYS A 28 24.42 -4.87 -11.79
C CYS A 28 23.64 -3.59 -12.10
N ALA A 29 22.36 -3.52 -11.72
CA ALA A 29 21.54 -2.31 -11.86
C ALA A 29 22.09 -1.09 -11.09
N ARG A 30 22.98 -1.31 -10.12
CA ARG A 30 23.65 -0.25 -9.33
C ARG A 30 24.84 0.39 -10.05
N LEU A 31 25.35 -0.24 -11.11
CA LEU A 31 26.52 0.26 -11.86
C LEU A 31 26.17 1.43 -12.79
N GLY A 32 24.88 1.62 -13.06
CA GLY A 32 24.36 2.75 -13.82
C GLY A 32 23.17 3.40 -13.13
N ARG A 33 22.40 4.18 -13.89
CA ARG A 33 21.13 4.74 -13.43
C ARG A 33 20.04 3.70 -13.61
N ARG A 34 19.48 3.18 -12.50
CA ARG A 34 18.34 2.26 -12.56
C ARG A 34 17.14 2.98 -13.18
N ILE A 35 16.63 2.42 -14.27
CA ILE A 35 15.40 2.88 -14.94
C ILE A 35 14.34 1.82 -14.63
N ASP A 36 13.93 1.77 -13.37
CA ASP A 36 12.70 1.06 -13.02
C ASP A 36 11.49 1.91 -13.45
N PRO A 37 10.44 1.31 -14.04
CA PRO A 37 9.14 1.95 -13.95
C PRO A 37 8.82 2.01 -12.46
N ILE A 38 8.66 3.23 -11.92
CA ILE A 38 8.38 3.53 -10.51
C ILE A 38 7.53 2.42 -9.88
N GLY A 39 8.21 1.53 -9.17
CA GLY A 39 7.64 0.34 -8.56
C GLY A 39 7.35 0.60 -7.10
N PHE A 40 6.47 1.57 -6.80
CA PHE A 40 5.81 1.62 -5.51
C PHE A 40 4.45 0.92 -5.62
N GLY A 41 4.45 -0.38 -5.34
CA GLY A 41 3.27 -1.18 -5.04
C GLY A 41 2.34 -1.44 -6.21
N VAL A 42 2.16 -2.74 -6.51
CA VAL A 42 1.03 -3.30 -7.28
C VAL A 42 -0.14 -2.35 -7.44
N SER A 43 -0.29 -1.81 -8.65
CA SER A 43 -1.43 -1.00 -9.05
C SER A 43 -1.96 -1.56 -10.35
N GLU A 44 -2.68 -2.68 -10.23
CA GLU A 44 -3.69 -3.05 -11.21
C GLU A 44 -4.73 -1.92 -11.27
N LYS A 45 -4.68 -1.15 -12.37
CA LYS A 45 -5.84 -0.39 -12.88
C LYS A 45 -6.72 -1.46 -13.56
N ARG A 46 -8.03 -1.61 -13.37
CA ARG A 46 -9.21 -0.72 -13.23
C ARG A 46 -10.45 -1.68 -13.07
N PRO A 47 -11.71 -1.27 -12.83
CA PRO A 47 -12.34 0.01 -13.18
C PRO A 47 -13.13 0.71 -12.06
N LYS A 48 -13.53 1.94 -12.38
CA LYS A 48 -14.48 2.74 -11.61
C LYS A 48 -15.86 2.09 -11.73
N ASN A 49 -16.45 1.65 -10.63
CA ASN A 49 -17.90 1.68 -10.50
C ASN A 49 -18.28 2.12 -9.10
N VAL A 50 -19.15 3.14 -9.07
CA VAL A 50 -19.71 3.72 -7.87
C VAL A 50 -20.97 2.93 -7.53
N SER A 51 -21.21 2.75 -6.23
CA SER A 51 -22.44 2.22 -5.61
C SER A 51 -22.43 0.72 -5.35
N VAL A 52 -21.88 0.29 -4.19
CA VAL A 52 -22.63 -0.28 -3.05
C VAL A 52 -21.75 -0.11 -1.82
N SER A 53 -22.32 0.43 -0.74
CA SER A 53 -21.63 0.72 0.53
C SER A 53 -21.44 -0.58 1.35
N SER A 54 -20.73 -1.56 0.79
CA SER A 54 -20.32 -2.79 1.49
C SER A 54 -19.07 -2.49 2.30
N MET A 55 -19.28 -2.11 3.56
CA MET A 55 -18.23 -1.99 4.56
C MET A 55 -17.93 -3.38 5.11
N ASN A 56 -16.66 -3.76 5.18
CA ASN A 56 -16.25 -5.05 5.74
C ASN A 56 -16.85 -5.20 7.15
N PRO A 57 -17.64 -6.23 7.47
CA PRO A 57 -18.22 -6.42 8.81
C PRO A 57 -17.15 -6.53 9.91
N GLU A 58 -15.93 -6.93 9.57
CA GLU A 58 -14.78 -7.02 10.46
C GLU A 58 -13.90 -5.76 10.48
N PHE A 59 -14.41 -4.60 10.02
CA PHE A 59 -13.66 -3.34 9.98
C PHE A 59 -12.99 -3.01 11.33
N ALA A 60 -13.66 -3.29 12.44
CA ALA A 60 -13.13 -3.08 13.79
C ALA A 60 -11.87 -3.91 14.04
N SER A 61 -11.93 -5.22 13.79
CA SER A 61 -10.80 -6.16 13.93
C SER A 61 -9.62 -5.77 13.03
N VAL A 62 -9.91 -5.40 11.78
CA VAL A 62 -8.89 -4.99 10.80
C VAL A 62 -8.18 -3.71 11.27
N ILE A 63 -8.93 -2.71 11.76
CA ILE A 63 -8.35 -1.47 12.28
C ILE A 63 -7.46 -1.75 13.49
N ILE A 64 -7.91 -2.57 14.45
CA ILE A 64 -7.15 -2.93 15.64
C ILE A 64 -5.83 -3.61 15.25
N ASN A 65 -5.90 -4.60 14.35
CA ASN A 65 -4.72 -5.34 13.92
C ASN A 65 -3.74 -4.44 13.17
N ALA A 66 -4.23 -3.59 12.26
CA ALA A 66 -3.40 -2.67 11.50
C ALA A 66 -2.77 -1.58 12.38
N ARG A 67 -3.49 -1.11 13.40
CA ARG A 67 -2.98 -0.19 14.40
C ARG A 67 -1.86 -0.84 15.21
N LYS A 68 -2.04 -2.07 15.68
CA LYS A 68 -1.00 -2.85 16.40
C LYS A 68 0.22 -3.09 15.52
N LYS A 69 0.03 -3.50 14.27
CA LYS A 69 1.10 -3.73 13.29
C LYS A 69 1.90 -2.46 12.98
N SER A 70 1.24 -1.31 13.03
CA SER A 70 1.87 0.00 12.83
C SER A 70 2.48 0.60 14.11
N GLY A 71 2.31 -0.05 15.27
CA GLY A 71 2.80 0.45 16.56
C GLY A 71 2.16 1.77 17.00
N LEU A 72 0.97 2.12 16.49
CA LEU A 72 0.32 3.40 16.77
C LEU A 72 -0.65 3.29 17.96
N SER A 73 -0.56 4.22 18.90
CA SER A 73 -1.61 4.41 19.92
C SER A 73 -2.84 5.09 19.31
N LEU A 74 -4.01 4.98 19.94
CA LEU A 74 -5.25 5.64 19.49
C LEU A 74 -5.06 7.15 19.28
N GLU A 75 -4.33 7.81 20.19
CA GLU A 75 -3.96 9.22 20.05
C GLU A 75 -3.03 9.49 18.86
N GLY A 76 -2.04 8.63 18.65
CA GLY A 76 -1.09 8.77 17.54
C GLY A 76 -1.77 8.58 16.19
N LEU A 77 -2.69 7.60 16.10
CA LEU A 77 -3.54 7.42 14.94
C LEU A 77 -4.45 8.63 14.75
N GLY A 78 -5.13 9.08 15.80
CA GLY A 78 -6.01 10.26 15.78
C GLY A 78 -5.31 11.52 15.27
N LYS A 79 -4.09 11.81 15.76
CA LYS A 79 -3.27 12.92 15.26
C LYS A 79 -2.93 12.78 13.78
N ARG A 80 -2.68 11.57 13.30
CA ARG A 80 -2.31 11.29 11.91
C ARG A 80 -3.48 11.42 10.92
N ILE A 81 -4.70 11.07 11.33
CA ILE A 81 -5.91 11.17 10.49
C ILE A 81 -6.81 12.37 10.84
N SER A 82 -6.33 13.25 11.71
CA SER A 82 -7.05 14.43 12.22
C SER A 82 -8.42 14.08 12.82
N GLU A 83 -8.45 13.04 13.65
CA GLU A 83 -9.67 12.54 14.31
C GLU A 83 -9.44 12.38 15.81
N LYS A 84 -10.50 12.54 16.59
CA LYS A 84 -10.43 12.40 18.04
C LYS A 84 -10.25 10.93 18.41
N ALA A 85 -9.38 10.66 19.39
CA ALA A 85 -9.14 9.31 19.92
C ALA A 85 -10.46 8.64 20.40
N SER A 86 -11.37 9.41 20.98
CA SER A 86 -12.69 8.93 21.41
C SER A 86 -13.59 8.47 20.25
N VAL A 87 -13.44 9.05 19.05
CA VAL A 87 -14.14 8.56 17.85
C VAL A 87 -13.53 7.25 17.40
N LEU A 88 -12.20 7.16 17.38
CA LEU A 88 -11.48 5.94 16.99
C LEU A 88 -11.75 4.76 17.92
N GLU A 89 -11.84 5.00 19.22
CA GLU A 89 -12.22 3.96 20.19
C GLU A 89 -13.62 3.40 19.89
N ARG A 90 -14.59 4.27 19.58
CA ARG A 90 -15.94 3.82 19.21
C ARG A 90 -15.91 3.03 17.91
N VAL A 91 -15.08 3.42 16.94
CA VAL A 91 -14.92 2.70 15.68
C VAL A 91 -14.29 1.32 15.91
N GLU A 92 -13.25 1.21 16.75
CA GLU A 92 -12.67 -0.08 17.16
C GLU A 92 -13.67 -0.96 17.96
N LYS A 93 -14.71 -0.36 18.55
CA LYS A 93 -15.82 -1.07 19.22
C LYS A 93 -16.97 -1.46 18.29
N GLY A 94 -16.91 -1.14 17.00
CA GLY A 94 -17.95 -1.47 16.03
C GLY A 94 -18.88 -0.30 15.65
N MET A 95 -18.55 0.94 15.99
CA MET A 95 -19.22 2.11 15.41
C MET A 95 -18.83 2.26 13.94
N ARG A 96 -19.83 2.29 13.06
CA ARG A 96 -19.61 2.51 11.63
C ARG A 96 -18.97 3.89 11.40
N PRO A 97 -17.71 3.98 10.92
CA PRO A 97 -17.10 5.26 10.58
C PRO A 97 -17.80 5.87 9.36
N THR A 98 -17.75 7.20 9.25
CA THR A 98 -18.16 7.89 8.02
C THR A 98 -17.22 7.50 6.87
N ASP A 99 -17.68 7.59 5.63
CA ASP A 99 -16.84 7.29 4.46
C ASP A 99 -15.54 8.11 4.44
N SER A 100 -15.58 9.35 4.93
CA SER A 100 -14.38 10.18 5.07
C SER A 100 -13.40 9.61 6.10
N LEU A 101 -13.88 9.07 7.22
CA LEU A 101 -13.04 8.50 8.27
C LEU A 101 -12.44 7.17 7.82
N ALA A 102 -13.25 6.31 7.20
CA ALA A 102 -12.81 5.04 6.64
C ALA A 102 -11.68 5.25 5.61
N ARG A 103 -11.86 6.17 4.64
CA ARG A 103 -10.82 6.47 3.63
C ARG A 103 -9.50 6.98 4.24
N LYS A 104 -9.57 7.75 5.33
CA LYS A 104 -8.38 8.22 6.04
C LYS A 104 -7.67 7.07 6.75
N LEU A 105 -8.42 6.18 7.39
CA LEU A 105 -7.89 4.97 8.04
C LEU A 105 -7.23 4.04 7.02
N GLU A 106 -7.87 3.82 5.87
CA GLU A 106 -7.31 3.05 4.77
C GLU A 106 -5.94 3.58 4.32
N LYS A 107 -5.82 4.90 4.15
CA LYS A 107 -4.54 5.53 3.77
C LYS A 107 -3.49 5.47 4.88
N ALA A 108 -3.88 5.74 6.12
CA ALA A 108 -2.94 5.82 7.24
C ALA A 108 -2.39 4.46 7.65
N LEU A 109 -3.23 3.41 7.56
CA LEU A 109 -2.91 2.05 7.97
C LEU A 109 -2.64 1.11 6.79
N LYS A 110 -2.77 1.60 5.54
CA LYS A 110 -2.62 0.84 4.29
C LYS A 110 -3.48 -0.44 4.28
N ILE A 111 -4.73 -0.30 4.71
CA ILE A 111 -5.75 -1.38 4.75
C ILE A 111 -6.91 -1.04 3.82
N LYS A 112 -7.73 -2.04 3.49
CA LYS A 112 -9.02 -1.84 2.82
C LYS A 112 -10.15 -2.02 3.83
N LEU A 113 -11.01 -1.02 3.95
CA LEU A 113 -12.18 -1.02 4.83
C LEU A 113 -13.49 -0.87 4.04
N LEU A 114 -13.42 -0.20 2.88
CA LEU A 114 -14.54 0.00 1.97
C LEU A 114 -14.30 -0.78 0.66
N GLY A 115 -15.35 -1.37 0.10
CA GLY A 115 -15.26 -2.15 -1.14
C GLY A 115 -14.74 -3.56 -0.91
N TYR A 116 -15.22 -4.22 0.15
CA TYR A 116 -14.98 -5.66 0.35
C TYR A 116 -15.79 -6.42 -0.70
N GLU A 117 -15.10 -6.99 -1.69
CA GLU A 117 -15.64 -8.05 -2.54
C GLU A 117 -15.18 -9.36 -1.88
N GLU A 118 -16.12 -10.21 -1.46
CA GLU A 118 -15.83 -11.63 -1.23
C GLU A 118 -15.51 -12.22 -2.61
N ASP A 119 -14.25 -12.60 -2.83
CA ASP A 119 -13.87 -13.53 -3.90
C ASP A 119 -14.37 -14.94 -3.56
#